data_AF-A0A1I3J6G7-F1
#
_entry.id   AF-A0A1I3J6G7-F1
#
_cell.length_a   1.000
_cell.length_b   1.000
_cell.length_c   1.000
_cell.angle_alpha   90.00
_cell.angle_beta   90.00
_cell.angle_gamma   90.00
#
_symmetry.space_group_name_H-M   'P 1'
#
loop_
_entity.id
_entity.type
_entity.pdbx_description
1 polymer ?
#
loop_
_entity_poly.entity_id
_entity_poly.type
_entity_poly.pdbx_seq_one_letter_code
_entity_poly.pdbx_strand_id
1 'polypeptide(L)'
;MVPLQSFTFVCLADNQVATYVDVQELAPAAVRQHAIQLLREHASAATIEVWRDDVVWEVVGRDGVRAIAGGREAAEPASDETASTAAAV
;
A
#
# COMPACT_ATOMS: atom_id res chain seq x y z
N MET A 1 12.00 3.96 -25.40
CA MET A 1 12.25 4.62 -24.10
C MET A 1 10.99 4.48 -23.27
N VAL A 2 11.07 3.98 -22.03
CA VAL A 2 9.90 3.92 -21.13
C VAL A 2 9.76 5.30 -20.48
N PRO A 3 8.55 5.92 -20.47
CA PRO A 3 8.36 7.22 -19.84
C PRO A 3 8.55 7.12 -18.33
N LEU A 4 9.23 8.12 -17.76
CA LEU A 4 9.28 8.31 -16.30
C LEU A 4 7.94 8.84 -15.81
N GLN A 5 7.54 8.41 -14.62
CA GLN A 5 6.33 8.87 -13.94
C GLN A 5 6.72 9.27 -12.51
N SER A 6 6.01 10.24 -11.95
CA SER A 6 6.19 10.65 -10.57
C SER A 6 5.47 9.66 -9.64
N PHE A 7 6.19 9.13 -8.66
CA PHE A 7 5.66 8.26 -7.61
C PHE A 7 6.02 8.82 -6.24
N THR A 8 5.09 8.67 -5.30
CA THR A 8 5.33 8.99 -3.88
C THR A 8 5.34 7.70 -3.07
N PHE A 9 6.41 7.47 -2.32
CA PHE A 9 6.61 6.32 -1.46
C PHE A 9 6.43 6.77 -0.01
N VAL A 10 5.46 6.20 0.68
CA VAL A 10 5.18 6.50 2.07
C VAL A 10 5.55 5.29 2.92
N CYS A 11 6.61 5.41 3.70
CA CYS A 11 7.03 4.40 4.65
C CYS A 11 6.13 4.46 5.88
N LEU A 12 5.43 3.36 6.16
CA LEU A 12 4.52 3.22 7.30
C LEU A 12 5.10 2.24 8.32
N ALA A 13 5.10 2.63 9.59
CA ALA A 13 5.34 1.70 10.70
C ALA A 13 4.12 0.78 10.93
N ASP A 14 4.26 -0.23 11.79
CA ASP A 14 3.19 -1.20 12.09
C ASP A 14 1.89 -0.56 12.60
N ASN A 15 1.97 0.64 13.18
CA ASN A 15 0.83 1.41 13.66
C ASN A 15 0.23 2.34 12.59
N GLN A 16 0.57 2.16 11.32
CA GLN A 16 0.13 2.98 10.18
C GLN A 16 0.54 4.46 10.27
N VAL A 17 1.54 4.79 11.09
CA VAL A 17 2.11 6.14 11.12
C VAL A 17 3.19 6.25 10.05
N ALA A 18 3.08 7.30 9.21
CA ALA A 18 4.11 7.65 8.25
C ALA A 18 5.40 8.08 8.97
N THR A 19 6.48 7.34 8.73
CA THR A 19 7.79 7.61 9.32
C THR A 19 8.73 8.30 8.34
N TYR A 20 8.50 8.12 7.05
CA TYR A 20 9.28 8.72 5.97
C TYR A 20 8.47 8.81 4.69
N VAL A 21 8.76 9.82 3.86
CA VAL A 21 8.14 10.04 2.57
C VAL A 21 9.23 10.36 1.56
N ASP A 22 9.18 9.71 0.40
CA ASP A 22 10.10 9.92 -0.71
C ASP A 22 9.33 10.09 -2.02
N VAL A 23 9.76 11.02 -2.88
CA VAL A 23 9.11 11.33 -4.16
C VAL A 23 10.14 11.19 -5.27
N GLN A 24 9.86 10.32 -6.24
CA GLN A 24 10.81 9.97 -7.29
C GLN A 24 10.16 9.93 -8.66
N GLU A 25 10.93 10.31 -9.69
CA GLU A 25 10.57 10.09 -11.09
C GLU A 25 11.20 8.78 -11.58
N LEU A 26 10.37 7.76 -11.77
CA LEU A 26 10.84 6.41 -12.08
C LEU A 26 10.07 5.81 -13.26
N ALA A 27 10.72 4.90 -13.98
CA ALA A 27 9.99 3.99 -14.85
C ALA A 27 9.17 3.02 -13.96
N PRO A 28 7.95 2.63 -14.33
CA PRO A 28 7.11 1.73 -13.52
C PRO A 28 7.81 0.43 -13.11
N ALA A 29 8.72 -0.07 -13.94
CA ALA A 29 9.51 -1.28 -13.65
C ALA A 29 10.52 -1.11 -12.51
N ALA A 30 10.97 0.13 -12.23
CA ALA A 30 11.95 0.43 -11.18
C ALA A 30 11.31 0.67 -9.80
N VAL A 31 10.01 0.96 -9.76
CA VAL A 31 9.26 1.33 -8.55
C VAL A 31 9.39 0.28 -7.46
N ARG A 32 9.22 -1.00 -7.81
CA ARG A 32 9.32 -2.10 -6.84
C ARG A 32 10.71 -2.21 -6.23
N GLN A 33 11.75 -2.11 -7.05
CA GLN A 33 13.13 -2.20 -6.57
C GLN A 33 13.42 -1.06 -5.59
N HIS A 34 12.92 0.14 -5.90
CA HIS A 34 13.05 1.30 -5.03
C HIS A 34 12.32 1.13 -3.69
N ALA A 35 11.07 0.66 -3.70
CA ALA A 35 10.33 0.37 -2.47
C ALA A 35 11.03 -0.67 -1.58
N ILE A 36 11.56 -1.76 -2.18
CA ILE A 36 12.31 -2.77 -1.41
C ILE A 36 13.58 -2.16 -0.81
N GLN A 37 14.26 -1.27 -1.53
CA GLN A 37 15.43 -0.57 -1.00
C GLN A 37 15.07 0.33 0.18
N LEU A 38 13.98 1.10 0.08
CA LEU A 38 13.46 1.92 1.19
C LEU A 38 13.10 1.08 2.42
N LEU A 39 12.49 -0.11 2.25
CA LEU A 39 12.22 -1.02 3.38
C LEU A 39 13.50 -1.50 4.08
N ARG A 40 14.61 -1.62 3.36
CA ARG A 40 15.92 -2.01 3.92
C ARG A 40 16.58 -0.85 4.65
N GLU A 41 16.44 0.37 4.12
CA GLU A 41 17.02 1.59 4.70
C GLU A 41 16.24 2.06 5.93
N HIS A 42 14.92 1.92 5.91
CA HIS A 42 14.03 2.32 7.00
C HIS A 42 13.58 1.10 7.80
N ALA A 43 14.42 0.66 8.74
CA ALA A 43 14.16 -0.52 9.57
C ALA A 43 12.90 -0.42 10.44
N SER A 44 12.37 0.78 10.69
CA SER A 44 11.09 1.01 11.39
C SER A 44 9.86 0.94 10.48
N ALA A 45 10.05 0.94 9.16
CA ALA A 45 8.97 0.77 8.20
C ALA A 45 8.61 -0.72 8.08
N ALA A 46 7.32 -1.00 8.28
CA ALA A 46 6.72 -2.32 8.10
C ALA A 46 6.16 -2.49 6.68
N THR A 47 5.61 -1.41 6.13
CA THR A 47 5.06 -1.36 4.77
C THR A 47 5.42 -0.05 4.07
N ILE A 48 5.35 -0.06 2.73
CA ILE A 48 5.44 1.13 1.89
C ILE A 48 4.20 1.19 1.03
N GLU A 49 3.48 2.32 1.10
CA GLU A 49 2.46 2.66 0.12
C GLU A 49 3.09 3.46 -1.02
N VAL A 50 2.88 3.00 -2.25
CA VAL A 50 3.28 3.71 -3.45
C VAL A 50 2.07 4.41 -4.02
N TRP A 51 2.15 5.72 -4.18
CA TRP A 51 1.10 6.59 -4.67
C TRP A 51 1.46 7.15 -6.04
N ARG A 52 0.44 7.29 -6.90
CA ARG A 52 0.51 8.00 -8.19
C ARG A 52 -0.86 8.60 -8.48
N ASP A 53 -0.89 9.83 -8.98
CA ASP A 53 -2.14 10.51 -9.37
C ASP A 53 -3.19 10.47 -8.23
N ASP A 54 -2.76 10.73 -7.00
CA ASP A 54 -3.57 10.67 -5.75
C ASP A 54 -4.20 9.30 -5.43
N VAL A 55 -3.72 8.22 -6.06
CA VAL A 55 -4.19 6.85 -5.84
C VAL A 55 -3.04 5.97 -5.34
N VAL A 56 -3.32 5.12 -4.34
CA VAL A 56 -2.42 4.03 -3.96
C VAL A 56 -2.32 3.03 -5.11
N TRP A 57 -1.14 2.95 -5.70
CA TRP A 57 -0.82 2.08 -6.82
C TRP A 57 -0.40 0.68 -6.38
N GLU A 58 0.44 0.59 -5.33
CA GLU A 58 0.95 -0.68 -4.81
C GLU A 58 1.24 -0.54 -3.31
N VAL A 59 1.10 -1.63 -2.56
CA VAL A 59 1.54 -1.71 -1.16
C VAL A 59 2.58 -2.82 -1.03
N VAL A 60 3.77 -2.45 -0.58
CA VAL A 60 4.92 -3.35 -0.45
C VAL A 60 5.18 -3.58 1.02
N GLY A 61 5.00 -4.82 1.49
CA GLY A 61 5.36 -5.23 2.84
C GLY A 61 6.70 -5.94 2.87
N ARG A 62 7.20 -6.22 4.08
CA ARG A 62 8.43 -7.03 4.26
C ARG A 62 8.29 -8.47 3.78
N ASP A 63 7.10 -9.04 3.88
CA ASP A 63 6.81 -10.42 3.45
C ASP A 63 6.54 -10.54 1.94
N GLY A 64 6.64 -9.44 1.20
CA GLY A 64 6.36 -9.39 -0.24
C GLY A 64 5.27 -8.39 -0.60
N VAL A 65 4.76 -8.50 -1.83
CA VAL A 65 3.87 -7.51 -2.44
C VAL A 65 2.41 -7.92 -2.32
N ARG A 66 1.56 -6.96 -1.96
CA ARG A 66 0.11 -7.01 -2.18
C ARG A 66 -0.26 -5.95 -3.20
N ALA A 67 -0.56 -6.37 -4.43
CA ALA A 67 -1.05 -5.46 -5.45
C ALA A 67 -2.49 -5.06 -5.11
N ILE A 68 -2.74 -3.76 -4.96
CA ILE A 68 -4.10 -3.24 -4.78
C ILE A 68 -4.59 -2.83 -6.16
N ALA A 69 -5.50 -3.62 -6.72
CA ALA A 69 -6.10 -3.33 -8.02
C ALA A 69 -7.06 -2.14 -7.88
N GLY A 70 -6.53 -0.92 -8.01
CA GLY A 70 -7.26 0.30 -8.35
C GLY A 70 -8.10 0.90 -7.22
N GLY A 71 -7.69 2.10 -6.77
CA GLY A 71 -8.57 3.08 -6.16
C GLY A 71 -9.13 2.68 -4.81
N ARG A 72 -8.61 3.29 -3.73
CA ARG A 72 -9.22 3.23 -2.41
C ARG A 72 -10.62 3.88 -2.46
N GLU A 73 -11.65 3.11 -2.77
CA GLU A 73 -12.79 3.05 -1.86
C GLU A 73 -12.37 2.05 -0.79
N ALA A 74 -12.09 2.56 0.40
CA ALA A 74 -11.75 1.74 1.54
C ALA A 74 -12.92 0.79 1.79
N ALA A 75 -12.78 -0.48 1.37
CA ALA A 75 -13.72 -1.52 1.74
C ALA A 75 -13.71 -1.62 3.27
N GLU A 76 -14.80 -1.15 3.90
CA GLU A 76 -15.14 -1.46 5.28
C GLU A 76 -14.95 -2.97 5.49
N PRO A 77 -14.37 -3.41 6.62
CA PRO A 77 -14.22 -4.83 6.87
C PRO A 77 -15.62 -5.44 6.85
N ALA A 78 -15.84 -6.35 5.90
CA ALA A 78 -17.06 -7.13 5.79
C ALA A 78 -17.33 -7.74 7.17
N SER A 79 -18.33 -7.19 7.83
CA SER A 79 -18.85 -7.68 9.10
C SER A 79 -19.59 -8.96 8.74
N ASP A 80 -18.94 -10.11 8.89
CA ASP A 80 -19.62 -11.40 8.86
C ASP A 80 -20.36 -11.56 10.19
N GLU A 81 -21.42 -10.76 10.35
CA GLU A 81 -22.44 -10.92 11.37
C GLU A 81 -23.69 -11.43 10.67
N THR A 82 -23.71 -12.72 10.33
CA THR A 82 -24.99 -13.40 10.09
C THR A 82 -25.57 -13.80 11.45
N ALA A 83 -26.05 -12.81 12.20
CA ALA A 83 -27.04 -13.03 13.24
C ALA A 83 -28.41 -13.12 12.56
N SER A 84 -28.90 -14.34 12.32
CA SER A 84 -30.31 -14.56 11.98
C SER A 84 -31.06 -15.04 13.22
N THR A 85 -31.93 -14.16 13.69
CA THR A 85 -32.78 -14.24 14.88
C THR A 85 -34.09 -14.99 14.60
N ALA A 86 -34.57 -15.74 15.60
CA ALA A 86 -35.98 -16.14 15.88
C ALA A 86 -36.70 -17.08 14.88
N ALA A 87 -37.22 -18.26 15.26
CA ALA A 87 -38.29 -18.64 16.22
C ALA A 87 -39.65 -18.91 15.53
N ALA A 88 -40.25 -20.04 15.93
CA ALA A 88 -41.67 -20.44 15.88
C ALA A 88 -42.33 -20.74 14.51
N VAL A 89 -42.68 -22.03 14.29
CA VAL A 89 -44.07 -22.56 14.19
C VAL A 89 -44.08 -24.00 14.71
#